data_AF-A0A939X2Q0-F1
#
_entry.id   AF-A0A939X2Q0-F1
#
_cell.length_a   1.000
_cell.length_b   1.000
_cell.length_c   1.000
_cell.angle_alpha   90.00
_cell.angle_beta   90.00
_cell.angle_gamma   90.00
#
_symmetry.space_group_name_H-M   'P 1'
#
loop_
_entity.id
_entity.type
_entity.pdbx_description
1 polymer ?
#
loop_
_entity_poly.entity_id
_entity_poly.type
_entity_poly.pdbx_seq_one_letter_code
_entity_poly.pdbx_strand_id
1 'polypeptide(L)'
;MTDLGKFYADVQRCLKHERADHNGNYDGLRASRAIEKLFVSYNRGLENIAEPLAEYWEQTYIQKSPNLAEEPQKANIDWLANVIALIDGQFEPNQNFSKKDWAEINDIVNAEAEDLPLDVLSSIMSAIVEHKVL
;
A
#
# COMPACT_ATOMS: atom_id res chain seq x y z
N MET A 1 11.60 -5.33 10.86
CA MET A 1 12.34 -4.42 9.95
C MET A 1 11.98 -4.84 8.56
N THR A 2 11.18 -4.02 7.88
CA THR A 2 10.73 -4.33 6.55
C THR A 2 11.69 -3.71 5.56
N ASP A 3 12.31 -4.59 4.78
CA ASP A 3 13.17 -4.18 3.68
C ASP A 3 12.28 -3.71 2.54
N LEU A 4 11.99 -2.41 2.49
CA LEU A 4 11.28 -1.80 1.36
C LEU A 4 11.99 -2.10 0.03
N GLY A 5 13.32 -2.24 0.04
CA GLY A 5 14.09 -2.69 -1.13
C GLY A 5 13.67 -4.09 -1.60
N LYS A 6 13.42 -5.02 -0.67
CA LYS A 6 12.83 -6.32 -0.99
C LYS A 6 11.42 -6.18 -1.56
N PHE A 7 10.57 -5.33 -0.97
CA PHE A 7 9.21 -5.08 -1.50
C PHE A 7 9.26 -4.60 -2.97
N TYR A 8 10.09 -3.60 -3.28
CA TYR A 8 10.27 -3.15 -4.66
C TYR A 8 10.78 -4.27 -5.59
N ALA A 9 11.73 -5.08 -5.13
CA ALA A 9 12.24 -6.21 -5.91
C ALA A 9 11.16 -7.28 -6.16
N ASP A 10 10.31 -7.56 -5.18
CA ASP A 10 9.19 -8.49 -5.28
C ASP A 10 8.11 -7.95 -6.23
N VAL A 11 7.81 -6.65 -6.20
CA VAL A 11 6.93 -5.97 -7.17
C VAL A 11 7.46 -6.13 -8.59
N GLN A 12 8.76 -5.87 -8.81
CA GLN A 12 9.37 -6.03 -10.14
C GLN A 12 9.30 -7.48 -10.63
N ARG A 13 9.46 -8.46 -9.74
CA ARG A 13 9.26 -9.89 -10.07
C ARG A 13 7.80 -10.17 -10.40
N CYS A 14 6.86 -9.67 -9.61
CA CYS A 14 5.43 -9.80 -9.85
C CYS A 14 5.03 -9.32 -11.25
N LEU A 15 5.45 -8.10 -11.63
CA LEU A 15 5.17 -7.52 -12.95
C LEU A 15 5.78 -8.34 -14.11
N LYS A 16 6.98 -8.90 -13.91
CA LYS A 16 7.63 -9.76 -14.91
C LYS A 16 6.87 -11.07 -15.10
N HIS A 17 6.45 -11.70 -14.01
CA HIS A 17 5.64 -12.92 -14.05
C HIS A 17 4.29 -12.68 -14.71
N GLU A 18 3.62 -11.58 -14.36
CA GLU A 18 2.35 -11.19 -14.98
C GLU A 18 2.44 -11.14 -16.51
N ARG A 19 3.51 -10.52 -17.04
CA ARG A 19 3.75 -10.48 -18.49
C ARG A 19 4.04 -11.86 -19.07
N ALA A 20 4.90 -12.64 -18.41
CA ALA A 20 5.31 -13.95 -18.90
C ALA A 20 4.13 -14.93 -18.96
N ASP A 21 3.31 -14.97 -17.91
CA ASP A 21 2.19 -15.88 -17.76
C ASP A 21 1.03 -15.58 -18.73
N HIS A 22 1.02 -14.37 -19.30
CA HIS A 22 0.01 -13.90 -20.25
C HIS A 22 0.57 -13.70 -21.67
N ASN A 23 1.57 -14.49 -22.06
CA ASN A 23 2.16 -14.47 -23.41
C ASN A 23 2.68 -13.09 -23.85
N GLY A 24 3.15 -12.27 -22.91
CA GLY A 24 3.61 -10.90 -23.15
C GLY A 24 2.50 -9.85 -23.17
N ASN A 25 1.22 -10.24 -23.04
CA ASN A 25 0.10 -9.29 -23.00
C ASN A 25 -0.04 -8.70 -21.60
N TYR A 26 0.54 -7.51 -21.43
CA TYR A 26 0.42 -6.74 -20.20
C TYR A 26 -0.97 -6.14 -20.02
N ASP A 27 -1.53 -6.28 -18.82
CA ASP A 27 -2.75 -5.64 -18.38
C ASP A 27 -2.48 -4.95 -17.05
N GLY A 28 -2.55 -3.63 -17.01
CA GLY A 28 -2.16 -2.88 -15.81
C GLY A 28 -3.13 -3.05 -14.64
N LEU A 29 -4.41 -3.33 -14.89
CA LEU A 29 -5.36 -3.62 -13.80
C LEU A 29 -5.07 -4.99 -13.18
N ARG A 30 -4.82 -6.01 -14.02
CA ARG A 30 -4.43 -7.34 -13.55
C ARG A 30 -3.09 -7.31 -12.82
N ALA A 31 -2.13 -6.54 -13.33
CA ALA A 31 -0.84 -6.31 -12.69
C ALA A 31 -0.97 -5.62 -11.32
N SER A 32 -1.79 -4.58 -11.23
CA SER A 32 -2.08 -3.90 -9.96
C SER A 32 -2.72 -4.84 -8.94
N ARG A 33 -3.69 -5.67 -9.34
CA ARG A 33 -4.30 -6.68 -8.46
C ARG A 33 -3.33 -7.75 -7.98
N ALA A 34 -2.35 -8.12 -8.81
CA ALA A 34 -1.28 -9.02 -8.38
C ALA A 34 -0.39 -8.35 -7.31
N ILE A 35 -0.20 -7.03 -7.41
CA ILE A 35 0.55 -6.24 -6.43
C ILE A 35 -0.25 -6.00 -5.14
N GLU A 36 -1.57 -5.83 -5.19
CA GLU A 36 -2.41 -5.80 -3.98
C GLU A 36 -2.23 -7.07 -3.14
N LYS A 37 -2.33 -8.24 -3.79
CA LYS A 37 -2.12 -9.53 -3.13
C LYS A 37 -0.74 -9.65 -2.52
N LEU A 38 0.28 -9.13 -3.21
CA LEU A 38 1.64 -9.06 -2.69
C LEU A 38 1.71 -8.15 -1.45
N PHE A 39 1.12 -6.95 -1.51
CA PHE A 39 1.07 -6.01 -0.40
C PHE A 39 0.38 -6.61 0.84
N VAL A 40 -0.79 -7.24 0.67
CA VAL A 40 -1.48 -7.93 1.79
C VAL A 40 -0.59 -9.03 2.37
N SER A 41 0.14 -9.77 1.53
CA SER A 41 1.06 -10.81 2.00
C SER A 41 2.27 -10.28 2.79
N TYR A 42 2.63 -9.00 2.61
CA TYR A 42 3.65 -8.32 3.42
C TYR A 42 3.12 -7.92 4.80
N ASN A 43 1.81 -7.72 4.93
CA ASN A 43 1.13 -7.29 6.15
C ASN A 43 0.31 -8.46 6.77
N ARG A 44 0.86 -9.67 6.75
CA ARG A 44 0.20 -10.86 7.31
C ARG A 44 -0.07 -10.69 8.80
N GLY A 45 -1.27 -11.05 9.23
CA GLY A 45 -1.78 -10.80 10.58
C GLY A 45 -2.35 -9.40 10.80
N LEU A 46 -2.35 -8.55 9.76
CA LEU A 46 -2.93 -7.21 9.73
C LEU A 46 -3.81 -7.04 8.47
N GLU A 47 -4.38 -8.15 7.98
CA GLU A 47 -5.22 -8.16 6.78
C GLU A 47 -6.43 -7.25 6.90
N ASN A 48 -6.96 -7.09 8.11
CA ASN A 48 -8.11 -6.24 8.41
C ASN A 48 -7.89 -4.76 8.07
N ILE A 49 -6.64 -4.27 8.11
CA ILE A 49 -6.30 -2.92 7.61
C ILE A 49 -5.62 -2.97 6.24
N ALA A 50 -4.87 -4.02 5.92
CA ALA A 50 -4.14 -4.11 4.66
C ALA A 50 -5.07 -4.28 3.45
N GLU A 51 -6.10 -5.12 3.55
CA GLU A 51 -7.07 -5.31 2.46
C GLU A 51 -7.83 -4.02 2.10
N PRO A 52 -8.45 -3.28 3.05
CA PRO A 52 -9.13 -2.03 2.72
C PRO A 52 -8.18 -0.93 2.23
N LEU A 53 -6.93 -0.87 2.72
CA LEU A 53 -5.93 0.06 2.21
C LEU A 53 -5.50 -0.26 0.77
N ALA A 54 -5.37 -1.55 0.43
CA ALA A 54 -5.09 -1.99 -0.93
C ALA A 54 -6.26 -1.65 -1.87
N GLU A 55 -7.50 -1.89 -1.42
CA GLU A 55 -8.69 -1.54 -2.19
C GLU A 55 -8.79 -0.03 -2.43
N TYR A 56 -8.57 0.79 -1.40
CA TYR A 56 -8.51 2.24 -1.53
C TYR A 56 -7.47 2.67 -2.59
N TRP A 57 -6.30 2.05 -2.56
CA TRP A 57 -5.22 2.31 -3.52
C TRP A 57 -5.61 1.97 -4.96
N GLU A 58 -6.17 0.78 -5.23
CA GLU A 58 -6.61 0.41 -6.59
C GLU A 58 -7.69 1.39 -7.09
N GLN A 59 -8.70 1.66 -6.26
CA GLN A 59 -9.81 2.53 -6.64
C GLN A 59 -9.36 3.99 -6.85
N THR A 60 -8.36 4.45 -6.11
CA THR A 60 -7.93 5.85 -6.12
C THR A 60 -6.87 6.13 -7.17
N TYR A 61 -5.88 5.25 -7.34
CA TYR A 61 -4.72 5.52 -8.18
C TYR A 61 -4.67 4.69 -9.46
N ILE A 62 -5.29 3.51 -9.47
CA ILE A 62 -5.24 2.60 -10.62
C ILE A 62 -6.47 2.78 -11.49
N GLN A 63 -7.67 2.51 -10.98
CA GLN A 63 -8.90 2.53 -11.77
C GLN A 63 -9.24 3.90 -12.35
N LYS A 64 -8.76 4.98 -11.71
CA LYS A 64 -8.96 6.36 -12.17
C LYS A 64 -7.85 6.85 -13.10
N SER A 65 -6.84 6.02 -13.37
CA SER A 65 -5.73 6.40 -14.26
C SER A 65 -6.22 6.59 -15.69
N PRO A 66 -5.82 7.68 -16.37
CA PRO A 66 -6.13 7.89 -17.78
C PRO A 66 -5.38 6.91 -18.69
N ASN A 67 -4.36 6.20 -18.18
CA ASN A 67 -3.55 5.27 -18.95
C ASN A 67 -3.31 3.96 -18.18
N LEU A 68 -4.36 3.14 -18.08
CA LEU A 68 -4.31 1.83 -17.43
C LEU A 68 -3.22 0.89 -17.97
N ALA A 69 -2.79 1.05 -19.23
CA ALA A 69 -1.75 0.20 -19.81
C ALA A 69 -0.35 0.45 -19.22
N GLU A 70 -0.13 1.60 -18.57
CA GLU A 70 1.12 1.95 -17.90
C GLU A 70 1.07 1.75 -16.38
N GLU A 71 -0.08 1.34 -15.84
CA GLU A 71 -0.24 1.11 -14.42
C GLU A 71 0.28 -0.27 -13.99
N PRO A 72 0.75 -0.44 -12.74
CA PRO A 72 0.98 0.61 -11.76
C PRO A 72 2.28 1.40 -12.01
N GLN A 73 2.21 2.73 -11.96
CA GLN A 73 3.39 3.59 -11.99
C GLN A 73 4.17 3.57 -10.67
N LYS A 74 5.44 4.04 -10.70
CA LYS A 74 6.31 4.06 -9.50
C LYS A 74 5.65 4.78 -8.32
N ALA A 75 5.01 5.93 -8.53
CA ALA A 75 4.35 6.66 -7.45
C ALA A 75 3.24 5.84 -6.77
N ASN A 76 2.56 4.98 -7.52
CA ASN A 76 1.52 4.10 -6.99
C ASN A 76 2.16 2.99 -6.13
N ILE A 77 3.31 2.46 -6.54
CA ILE A 77 4.07 1.50 -5.71
C ILE A 77 4.64 2.16 -4.46
N ASP A 78 5.16 3.40 -4.59
CA ASP A 78 5.70 4.16 -3.46
C ASP A 78 4.61 4.40 -2.40
N TRP A 79 3.34 4.59 -2.79
CA TRP A 79 2.22 4.70 -1.85
C TRP A 79 2.08 3.43 -0.99
N LEU A 80 2.06 2.25 -1.61
CA LEU A 80 1.98 0.98 -0.88
C LEU A 80 3.21 0.75 0.01
N ALA A 81 4.40 1.12 -0.47
CA ALA A 81 5.64 1.03 0.29
C ALA A 81 5.62 1.96 1.53
N ASN A 82 5.05 3.16 1.39
CA ASN A 82 4.84 4.08 2.49
C ASN A 82 3.86 3.52 3.53
N VAL A 83 2.81 2.81 3.09
CA VAL A 83 1.87 2.16 4.02
C VAL A 83 2.54 1.03 4.79
N ILE A 84 3.35 0.20 4.13
CA ILE A 84 4.17 -0.81 4.80
C ILE A 84 5.08 -0.16 5.85
N ALA A 85 5.80 0.89 5.46
CA ALA A 85 6.67 1.63 6.38
C ALA A 85 5.91 2.20 7.57
N LEU A 86 4.69 2.71 7.36
CA LEU A 86 3.81 3.22 8.40
C LEU A 86 3.40 2.12 9.39
N ILE A 87 2.94 0.97 8.88
CA ILE A 87 2.51 -0.18 9.68
C ILE A 87 3.68 -0.74 10.50
N ASP A 88 4.88 -0.82 9.92
CA ASP A 88 6.08 -1.31 10.58
C ASP A 88 6.73 -0.30 11.55
N GLY A 89 6.17 0.90 11.69
CA GLY A 89 6.73 1.97 12.51
C GLY A 89 8.08 2.50 12.01
N GLN A 90 8.32 2.38 10.71
CA GLN A 90 9.52 2.85 10.02
C GLN A 90 9.21 4.00 9.04
N PHE A 91 8.13 4.75 9.29
CA PHE A 91 7.74 5.87 8.46
C PHE A 91 8.77 7.01 8.55
N GLU A 92 9.44 7.30 7.44
CA GLU A 92 10.50 8.30 7.38
C GLU A 92 9.97 9.70 7.02
N PRO A 93 10.64 10.80 7.44
CA PRO A 93 10.19 12.17 7.16
C PRO A 93 10.10 12.57 5.67
N ASN A 94 10.78 11.83 4.78
CA ASN A 94 10.69 12.00 3.33
C ASN A 94 9.50 11.26 2.71
N GLN A 95 8.84 10.38 3.46
CA GLN A 95 7.61 9.71 3.10
C GLN A 95 6.43 10.58 3.52
N ASN A 96 5.41 10.66 2.68
CA ASN A 96 4.23 11.43 2.97
C ASN A 96 3.04 10.90 2.19
N PHE A 97 1.85 11.17 2.74
CA PHE A 97 0.58 10.94 2.07
C PHE A 97 -0.11 12.28 1.82
N SER A 98 -1.05 12.32 0.88
CA SER A 98 -1.91 13.51 0.77
C SER A 98 -2.81 13.61 2.00
N LYS A 99 -3.38 14.78 2.26
CA LYS A 99 -4.35 14.95 3.37
C LYS A 99 -5.53 13.98 3.26
N LYS A 100 -5.97 13.69 2.04
CA LYS A 100 -7.08 12.78 1.80
C LYS A 100 -6.70 11.34 2.15
N ASP A 101 -5.51 10.92 1.74
CA ASP A 101 -5.01 9.56 2.01
C ASP A 101 -4.78 9.38 3.51
N TRP A 102 -4.25 10.39 4.19
CA TRP A 102 -4.11 10.38 5.63
C TRP A 102 -5.45 10.24 6.36
N ALA A 103 -6.49 10.92 5.89
CA ALA A 103 -7.84 10.79 6.45
C ALA A 103 -8.38 9.37 6.24
N GLU A 104 -8.23 8.81 5.04
CA GLU A 104 -8.66 7.43 4.76
C GLU A 104 -7.91 6.40 5.62
N ILE A 105 -6.58 6.53 5.71
CA ILE A 105 -5.75 5.68 6.57
C ILE A 105 -6.24 5.77 8.01
N ASN A 106 -6.49 6.97 8.52
CA ASN A 106 -7.00 7.18 9.88
C ASN A 106 -8.38 6.53 10.06
N ASP A 107 -9.29 6.66 9.10
CA ASP A 107 -10.63 6.10 9.19
C ASP A 107 -10.61 4.56 9.20
N ILE A 108 -9.80 3.95 8.32
CA ILE A 108 -9.60 2.49 8.27
C ILE A 108 -8.98 1.98 9.58
N VAL A 109 -7.92 2.63 10.06
CA VAL A 109 -7.21 2.21 11.28
C VAL A 109 -8.10 2.35 12.52
N ASN A 110 -8.90 3.42 12.61
CA ASN A 110 -9.83 3.60 13.73
C ASN A 110 -10.99 2.61 13.70
N ALA A 111 -11.48 2.22 12.51
CA ALA A 111 -12.52 1.20 12.40
C ALA A 111 -12.08 -0.16 12.96
N GLU A 112 -10.79 -0.47 12.83
CA GLU A 112 -10.18 -1.74 13.22
C GLU A 112 -9.40 -1.65 14.55
N ALA A 113 -9.44 -0.52 15.25
CA ALA A 113 -8.55 -0.22 16.37
C ALA A 113 -8.63 -1.22 17.54
N GLU A 114 -9.80 -1.82 17.76
CA GLU A 114 -9.98 -2.82 18.84
C GLU A 114 -9.27 -4.15 18.56
N ASP A 115 -9.09 -4.48 17.28
CA ASP A 115 -8.50 -5.76 16.82
C ASP A 115 -7.01 -5.62 16.45
N LEU A 116 -6.49 -4.39 16.39
CA LEU A 116 -5.09 -4.13 16.06
C LEU A 116 -4.13 -4.38 17.24
N PRO A 117 -2.93 -4.93 16.98
CA PRO A 117 -1.86 -4.95 17.97
C PRO A 117 -1.56 -3.53 18.47
N LEU A 118 -1.47 -3.37 19.79
CA LEU A 118 -1.34 -2.06 20.44
C LEU A 118 -0.09 -1.28 19.98
N ASP A 119 1.01 -1.99 19.71
CA ASP A 119 2.26 -1.42 19.22
C ASP A 119 2.10 -0.87 17.80
N VAL A 120 1.44 -1.61 16.91
CA VAL A 120 1.11 -1.16 15.55
C VAL A 120 0.18 0.06 15.61
N LEU A 121 -0.92 -0.03 16.35
CA LEU A 121 -1.87 1.06 16.51
C LEU A 121 -1.19 2.32 17.06
N SER A 122 -0.39 2.18 18.12
CA SER A 122 0.32 3.30 18.73
C SER A 122 1.32 3.94 17.76
N SER A 123 1.99 3.14 16.94
CA SER A 123 2.94 3.64 15.95
C SER A 123 2.23 4.44 14.85
N ILE A 124 1.16 3.90 14.30
CA ILE A 124 0.37 4.55 13.25
C ILE A 124 -0.25 5.86 13.77
N MET A 125 -0.86 5.83 14.96
CA MET A 125 -1.49 7.01 15.56
C MET A 125 -0.47 8.12 15.86
N SER A 126 0.74 7.76 16.28
CA SER A 126 1.83 8.74 16.48
C SER A 126 2.17 9.46 15.17
N ALA A 127 2.32 8.72 14.07
CA ALA A 127 2.58 9.30 12.76
C ALA A 127 1.42 10.19 12.26
N ILE A 128 0.16 9.78 12.46
CA ILE A 128 -1.04 10.57 12.09
C ILE A 128 -1.04 11.94 12.81
N VAL A 129 -0.73 11.94 14.11
CA VAL A 129 -0.66 13.17 14.92
C VAL A 129 0.49 14.07 14.47
N GLU A 130 1.68 13.52 14.26
CA GLU A 130 2.86 14.27 13.81
C GLU A 130 2.63 14.97 12.47
N HIS A 131 1.91 14.32 11.56
CA HIS A 131 1.59 14.86 10.24
C HIS A 131 0.35 15.79 10.22
N LYS A 132 -0.20 16.14 11.39
CA LYS A 132 -1.31 17.10 11.57
C LYS A 132 -2.56 16.77 10.74
N VAL A 133 -2.92 15.50 10.75
CA VAL A 133 -4.18 15.02 10.14
C VAL A 133 -5.39 15.39 11.01
N LEU A 134 -5.13 15.79 12.26
CA LEU A 134 -6.11 16.28 13.25
C LEU A 134 -5.99 17.79 13.47
#